data_AF-A0A182SZ90-F1
#
_entry.id   AF-A0A182SZ90-F1
#
_cell.length_a   1.000
_cell.length_b   1.000
_cell.length_c   1.000
_cell.angle_alpha   90.00
_cell.angle_beta   90.00
_cell.angle_gamma   90.00
#
_symmetry.space_group_name_H-M   'P 1'
#
loop_
_entity.id
_entity.type
_entity.pdbx_description
1 polymer ?
#
loop_
_entity_poly.entity_id
_entity_poly.type
_entity_poly.pdbx_seq_one_letter_code
_entity_poly.pdbx_strand_id
1 'polypeptide(L)'
;VRIIINRQAILNDLFYSFTTPHRLLPALPPKQLMLDSLLEERRRGLQTWLIIVSLHPVLGSSPIVSTFLRDTTTDHQYRLRVAYEKQMDELVRLRPDATLPEVDVDTLAESRTRLRRVQHSIGRLKQLFDRRLCHSKCQPTECAEIEGILRSRDLRDVFNEDGTLEDMSTGEQLVAKQYERYVQVQQRAVSERLDVLLEVLHAHSDLCERIEKSIIADQQRALGKATGGVGSSSGNVRTKTKAPSIHQSTATPQHDASDFKHLARRSAFAFSCAQAETLLAERYLQSLPSILLSYAHEEQQHHQKMSKIWHRLVVSESSRLD
;
A
#
# COMPACT_ATOMS: atom_id res chain seq x y z
N VAL A 1 -0.41 18.98 -6.48
CA VAL A 1 -0.67 17.77 -7.31
C VAL A 1 0.16 17.76 -8.59
N ARG A 2 0.05 18.73 -9.52
CA ARG A 2 0.88 18.79 -10.76
C ARG A 2 2.40 18.77 -10.54
N ILE A 3 2.91 19.45 -9.51
CA ILE A 3 4.35 19.46 -9.15
C ILE A 3 4.82 18.07 -8.66
N ILE A 4 4.04 17.41 -7.81
CA ILE A 4 4.32 16.05 -7.31
C ILE A 4 4.29 15.04 -8.46
N ILE A 5 3.33 15.19 -9.39
CA ILE A 5 3.17 14.36 -10.58
C ILE A 5 4.39 14.39 -11.50
N ASN A 6 4.99 15.57 -11.75
CA ASN A 6 6.19 15.70 -12.58
C ASN A 6 7.46 15.19 -11.89
N ARG A 7 7.52 15.28 -10.56
CA ARG A 7 8.67 14.81 -9.78
C ARG A 7 8.65 13.30 -9.48
N GLN A 8 7.51 12.66 -9.70
CA GLN A 8 7.26 11.24 -9.45
C GLN A 8 8.13 10.30 -10.31
N ALA A 9 8.43 10.67 -11.56
CA ALA A 9 9.24 9.84 -12.46
C ALA A 9 10.69 9.69 -11.96
N ILE A 10 11.24 10.76 -11.40
CA ILE A 10 12.63 10.83 -10.95
C ILE A 10 12.78 10.13 -9.60
N LEU A 11 11.78 10.22 -8.74
CA LEU A 11 11.70 9.39 -7.54
C LEU A 11 11.72 7.91 -7.90
N ASN A 12 10.92 7.47 -8.88
CA ASN A 12 10.87 6.05 -9.25
C ASN A 12 12.25 5.54 -9.68
N ASP A 13 12.90 6.30 -10.57
CA ASP A 13 14.23 5.93 -11.04
C ASP A 13 15.23 5.96 -9.89
N LEU A 14 15.27 6.98 -9.03
CA LEU A 14 16.18 7.05 -7.88
C LEU A 14 15.91 5.99 -6.79
N PHE A 15 14.64 5.60 -6.59
CA PHE A 15 14.24 4.60 -5.60
C PHE A 15 14.43 3.16 -6.08
N TYR A 16 14.05 2.85 -7.33
CA TYR A 16 14.23 1.51 -7.90
C TYR A 16 15.65 1.23 -8.38
N SER A 17 16.39 2.23 -8.88
CA SER A 17 17.73 1.98 -9.43
C SER A 17 18.83 1.98 -8.38
N PHE A 18 18.69 2.67 -7.23
CA PHE A 18 19.90 2.96 -6.43
C PHE A 18 19.82 3.10 -4.91
N THR A 19 18.67 3.29 -4.26
CA THR A 19 18.72 3.79 -2.87
C THR A 19 18.54 2.78 -1.75
N THR A 20 17.79 1.69 -1.91
CA THR A 20 17.57 0.76 -0.79
C THR A 20 17.14 -0.62 -1.27
N PRO A 21 18.06 -1.51 -1.68
CA PRO A 21 17.70 -2.85 -2.17
C PRO A 21 16.93 -3.68 -1.13
N HIS A 22 17.11 -3.36 0.15
CA HIS A 22 16.56 -4.10 1.29
C HIS A 22 15.39 -3.40 2.02
N ARG A 23 14.77 -2.36 1.45
CA ARG A 23 13.63 -1.66 2.06
C ARG A 23 12.34 -1.86 1.28
N LEU A 24 11.23 -1.75 2.00
CA LEU A 24 9.88 -1.80 1.44
C LEU A 24 9.62 -0.50 0.68
N LEU A 25 9.18 -0.62 -0.57
CA LEU A 25 8.90 0.52 -1.43
C LEU A 25 7.50 0.37 -2.04
N PRO A 26 6.54 1.26 -1.72
CA PRO A 26 5.23 1.24 -2.34
C PRO A 26 5.33 1.54 -3.84
N ALA A 27 4.50 0.87 -4.63
CA ALA A 27 4.35 1.11 -6.05
C ALA A 27 3.81 2.51 -6.29
N LEU A 28 4.30 3.14 -7.36
CA LEU A 28 3.78 4.43 -7.81
C LEU A 28 2.60 4.17 -8.76
N PRO A 29 1.51 4.95 -8.65
CA PRO A 29 0.39 4.83 -9.58
C PRO A 29 0.86 5.04 -11.04
N PRO A 30 0.30 4.28 -11.99
CA PRO A 30 0.80 4.21 -13.36
C PRO A 30 0.73 5.55 -14.09
N LYS A 31 1.69 5.76 -15.01
CA LYS A 31 1.74 6.91 -15.92
C LYS A 31 0.76 6.70 -17.09
N GLN A 32 -0.54 6.72 -16.87
CA GLN A 32 -1.53 6.64 -17.97
C GLN A 32 -2.07 8.02 -18.38
N LEU A 33 -2.48 8.12 -19.66
CA LEU A 33 -3.03 9.32 -20.30
C LEU A 33 -4.34 9.77 -19.64
N MET A 34 -4.57 11.08 -19.68
CA MET A 34 -5.46 11.84 -18.79
C MET A 34 -6.95 11.54 -19.03
N LEU A 35 -7.59 10.86 -18.08
CA LEU A 35 -9.04 10.86 -17.88
C LEU A 35 -9.32 11.28 -16.42
N ASP A 36 -10.41 12.00 -16.15
CA ASP A 36 -10.66 12.55 -14.81
C ASP A 36 -10.80 11.47 -13.72
N SER A 37 -11.36 10.30 -14.06
CA SER A 37 -11.39 9.13 -13.18
C SER A 37 -9.99 8.61 -12.83
N LEU A 38 -9.06 8.66 -13.77
CA LEU A 38 -7.66 8.26 -13.60
C LEU A 38 -6.87 9.28 -12.79
N LEU A 39 -7.25 10.57 -12.83
CA LEU A 39 -6.61 11.61 -12.00
C LEU A 39 -6.90 11.40 -10.52
N GLU A 40 -8.13 11.04 -10.17
CA GLU A 40 -8.52 10.84 -8.79
C GLU A 40 -7.94 9.52 -8.22
N GLU A 41 -7.89 8.47 -9.03
CA GLU A 41 -7.19 7.23 -8.68
C GLU A 41 -5.69 7.46 -8.48
N ARG A 42 -5.06 8.23 -9.37
CA ARG A 42 -3.66 8.62 -9.24
C ARG A 42 -3.40 9.48 -8.01
N ARG A 43 -4.30 10.43 -7.70
CA ARG A 43 -4.21 11.25 -6.48
C ARG A 43 -4.22 10.38 -5.24
N ARG A 44 -5.12 9.39 -5.17
CA ARG A 44 -5.20 8.43 -4.07
C ARG A 44 -3.95 7.56 -3.96
N GLY A 45 -3.48 6.98 -5.07
CA GLY A 45 -2.24 6.19 -5.08
C GLY A 45 -1.02 7.00 -4.62
N LEU A 46 -0.92 8.26 -5.02
CA LEU A 46 0.13 9.18 -4.56
C LEU A 46 0.01 9.48 -3.06
N GLN A 47 -1.20 9.67 -2.56
CA GLN A 47 -1.45 9.90 -1.14
C GLN A 47 -1.04 8.67 -0.31
N THR A 48 -1.42 7.46 -0.76
CA THR A 48 -0.98 6.20 -0.15
C THR A 48 0.54 6.07 -0.13
N TRP A 49 1.19 6.33 -1.28
CA TRP A 49 2.65 6.32 -1.39
C TRP A 49 3.30 7.28 -0.39
N LEU A 50 2.80 8.51 -0.31
CA LEU A 50 3.32 9.53 0.62
C LEU A 50 3.13 9.13 2.09
N ILE A 51 1.99 8.55 2.45
CA ILE A 51 1.73 8.06 3.81
C ILE A 51 2.78 7.00 4.18
N ILE A 52 2.97 6.00 3.32
CA ILE A 52 3.87 4.88 3.60
C ILE A 52 5.31 5.38 3.71
N VAL A 53 5.78 6.19 2.75
CA VAL A 53 7.17 6.68 2.72
C VAL A 53 7.46 7.62 3.89
N SER A 54 6.53 8.51 4.24
CA SER A 54 6.73 9.49 5.33
C SER A 54 6.73 8.84 6.71
N LEU A 55 5.97 7.76 6.89
CA LEU A 55 5.88 7.01 8.15
C LEU A 55 6.91 5.88 8.26
N HIS A 56 7.63 5.59 7.18
CA HIS A 56 8.68 4.59 7.18
C HIS A 56 9.88 5.08 8.04
N PRO A 57 10.37 4.29 9.02
CA PRO A 57 11.43 4.74 9.95
C PRO A 57 12.71 5.20 9.23
N VAL A 58 13.13 4.45 8.22
CA VAL A 58 14.30 4.77 7.39
C VAL A 58 13.99 5.82 6.32
N LEU A 59 12.99 5.60 5.46
CA LEU A 59 12.75 6.49 4.30
C LEU A 59 12.26 7.87 4.72
N GLY A 60 11.41 7.98 5.75
CA GLY A 60 10.88 9.26 6.22
C GLY A 60 11.96 10.20 6.76
N SER A 61 13.07 9.67 7.26
CA SER A 61 14.23 10.45 7.73
C SER A 61 15.28 10.69 6.64
N SER A 62 15.10 10.15 5.43
CA SER A 62 16.07 10.29 4.36
C SER A 62 16.14 11.75 3.86
N PRO A 63 17.36 12.27 3.60
CA PRO A 63 17.53 13.58 2.98
C PRO A 63 16.88 13.65 1.59
N ILE A 64 16.70 12.53 0.89
CA ILE A 64 16.05 12.44 -0.42
C ILE A 64 14.56 12.77 -0.28
N VAL A 65 13.87 12.15 0.68
CA VAL A 65 12.44 12.39 0.95
C VAL A 65 12.22 13.82 1.47
N SER A 66 13.10 14.28 2.38
CA SER A 66 13.05 15.67 2.87
C SER A 66 13.22 16.69 1.73
N THR A 67 14.17 16.47 0.82
CA THR A 67 14.39 17.34 -0.35
C THR A 67 13.19 17.27 -1.29
N PHE A 68 12.67 16.07 -1.57
CA PHE A 68 11.50 15.91 -2.43
C PHE A 68 10.27 16.68 -1.94
N LEU A 69 9.99 16.62 -0.63
CA LEU A 69 8.83 17.26 -0.01
C LEU A 69 8.98 18.78 0.16
N ARG A 70 10.20 19.26 0.42
CA ARG A 70 10.44 20.67 0.81
C ARG A 70 10.95 21.54 -0.34
N ASP A 71 11.66 20.97 -1.29
CA ASP A 71 12.36 21.78 -2.28
C ASP A 71 11.37 22.34 -3.30
N THR A 72 11.17 23.66 -3.36
CA THR A 72 10.29 24.30 -4.35
C THR A 72 11.05 24.86 -5.54
N THR A 73 12.36 24.65 -5.62
CA THR A 73 13.20 25.23 -6.67
C THR A 73 13.06 24.49 -8.01
N THR A 74 13.49 25.17 -9.07
CA THR A 74 13.49 24.65 -10.45
C THR A 74 14.57 23.58 -10.65
N ASP A 75 15.69 23.62 -9.90
CA ASP A 75 16.81 22.68 -9.94
C ASP A 75 16.63 21.43 -9.05
N HIS A 76 15.43 21.16 -8.56
CA HIS A 76 15.11 20.03 -7.67
C HIS A 76 15.66 18.67 -8.11
N GLN A 77 15.78 18.41 -9.42
CA GLN A 77 16.34 17.15 -9.94
C GLN A 77 17.83 16.98 -9.59
N TYR A 78 18.60 18.06 -9.76
CA TYR A 78 20.02 18.08 -9.42
C TYR A 78 20.19 17.95 -7.91
N ARG A 79 19.37 18.65 -7.12
CA ARG A 79 19.40 18.57 -5.65
C ARG A 79 19.04 17.19 -5.12
N LEU A 80 18.07 16.52 -5.72
CA LEU A 80 17.76 15.13 -5.39
C LEU A 80 18.94 14.19 -5.69
N ARG A 81 19.64 14.39 -6.82
CA ARG A 81 20.85 13.62 -7.16
C ARG A 81 22.00 13.88 -6.18
N VAL A 82 22.21 15.13 -5.78
CA VAL A 82 23.24 15.49 -4.78
C VAL A 82 22.90 14.94 -3.40
N ALA A 83 21.64 15.02 -2.97
CA ALA A 83 21.18 14.41 -1.72
C ALA A 83 21.37 12.90 -1.73
N TYR A 84 21.19 12.26 -2.90
CA TYR A 84 21.48 10.85 -3.12
C TYR A 84 22.98 10.53 -3.03
N GLU A 85 23.85 11.24 -3.73
CA GLU A 85 25.30 10.98 -3.72
C GLU A 85 25.90 11.10 -2.31
N LYS A 86 25.32 11.97 -1.47
CA LYS A 86 25.70 12.11 -0.06
C LYS A 86 25.16 11.00 0.83
N GLN A 87 24.18 10.23 0.39
CA GLN A 87 23.58 9.14 1.17
C GLN A 87 24.47 7.89 1.05
N MET A 88 25.25 7.62 2.11
CA MET A 88 26.09 6.41 2.18
C MET A 88 25.24 5.13 2.22
N ASP A 89 25.73 4.05 1.58
CA ASP A 89 25.13 2.72 1.64
C ASP A 89 24.97 2.28 3.11
N GLU A 90 23.79 1.76 3.45
CA GLU A 90 23.45 1.31 4.80
C GLU A 90 24.32 0.14 5.26
N LEU A 91 24.72 -0.73 4.33
CA LEU A 91 25.63 -1.83 4.65
C LEU A 91 27.02 -1.30 5.02
N VAL A 92 27.48 -0.26 4.33
CA VAL A 92 28.78 0.39 4.58
C VAL A 92 28.77 1.13 5.92
N ARG A 93 27.61 1.61 6.38
CA ARG A 93 27.44 2.19 7.72
C ARG A 93 27.46 1.15 8.84
N LEU A 94 27.22 -0.12 8.55
CA LEU A 94 27.16 -1.18 9.56
C LEU A 94 28.57 -1.52 10.07
N ARG A 95 28.83 -1.32 11.37
CA ARG A 95 30.17 -1.55 11.93
C ARG A 95 30.65 -2.99 11.73
N PRO A 96 31.92 -3.25 11.38
CA PRO A 96 32.45 -4.60 11.09
C PRO A 96 32.22 -5.65 12.19
N ASP A 97 32.10 -5.22 13.45
CA ASP A 97 31.84 -6.04 14.64
C ASP A 97 30.35 -6.30 14.93
N ALA A 98 29.43 -5.67 14.18
CA ALA A 98 28.00 -5.84 14.37
C ALA A 98 27.59 -7.32 14.17
N THR A 99 27.01 -7.90 15.22
CA THR A 99 26.44 -9.25 15.18
C THR A 99 25.17 -9.22 14.32
N LEU A 100 25.18 -9.95 13.21
CA LEU A 100 24.01 -10.13 12.36
C LEU A 100 23.40 -11.51 12.62
N PRO A 101 22.05 -11.65 12.56
CA PRO A 101 21.40 -12.93 12.73
C PRO A 101 21.90 -13.95 11.71
N GLU A 102 21.91 -15.21 12.11
CA GLU A 102 22.22 -16.30 11.17
C GLU A 102 21.13 -16.38 10.08
N VAL A 103 21.58 -16.72 8.87
CA VAL A 103 20.76 -16.69 7.67
C VAL A 103 19.80 -17.86 7.66
N ASP A 104 18.50 -17.58 7.71
CA ASP A 104 17.46 -18.57 7.42
C ASP A 104 16.52 -18.09 6.31
N VAL A 105 16.79 -18.61 5.10
CA VAL A 105 15.95 -18.38 3.91
C VAL A 105 14.54 -18.93 4.12
N ASP A 106 14.40 -20.03 4.87
CA ASP A 106 13.12 -20.69 5.09
C ASP A 106 12.23 -19.81 5.98
N THR A 107 12.79 -19.17 7.01
CA THR A 107 12.09 -18.17 7.83
C THR A 107 11.58 -16.98 6.99
N LEU A 108 12.40 -16.47 6.06
CA LEU A 108 11.96 -15.39 5.16
C LEU A 108 10.81 -15.85 4.25
N ALA A 109 10.95 -17.04 3.65
CA ALA A 109 9.91 -17.62 2.80
C ALA A 109 8.61 -17.85 3.58
N GLU A 110 8.69 -18.36 4.82
CA GLU A 110 7.55 -18.55 5.70
C GLU A 110 6.86 -17.22 6.00
N SER A 111 7.61 -16.19 6.41
CA SER A 111 7.07 -14.86 6.69
C SER A 111 6.35 -14.25 5.47
N ARG A 112 6.93 -14.40 4.27
CA ARG A 112 6.34 -13.97 3.01
C ARG A 112 5.03 -14.71 2.73
N THR A 113 5.01 -16.04 2.87
CA THR A 113 3.77 -16.81 2.64
C THR A 113 2.68 -16.44 3.64
N ARG A 114 3.04 -16.18 4.90
CA ARG A 114 2.11 -15.71 5.93
C ARG A 114 1.48 -14.37 5.53
N LEU A 115 2.29 -13.38 5.19
CA LEU A 115 1.77 -12.06 4.80
C LEU A 115 1.02 -12.07 3.47
N ARG A 116 1.35 -12.95 2.52
CA ARG A 116 0.54 -13.17 1.31
C ARG A 116 -0.86 -13.71 1.62
N ARG A 117 -1.00 -14.64 2.56
CA ARG A 117 -2.33 -15.11 3.01
C ARG A 117 -3.15 -13.98 3.63
N VAL A 118 -2.51 -13.13 4.43
CA VAL A 118 -3.13 -11.93 4.99
C VAL A 118 -3.54 -10.97 3.87
N GLN A 119 -2.66 -10.71 2.91
CA GLN A 119 -2.94 -9.85 1.75
C GLN A 119 -4.18 -10.33 0.97
N HIS A 120 -4.33 -11.64 0.75
CA HIS A 120 -5.52 -12.17 0.11
C HIS A 120 -6.79 -11.90 0.94
N SER A 121 -6.71 -12.08 2.25
CA SER A 121 -7.84 -11.85 3.17
C SER A 121 -8.24 -10.38 3.22
N ILE A 122 -7.27 -9.46 3.33
CA ILE A 122 -7.51 -8.01 3.29
C ILE A 122 -8.01 -7.58 1.91
N GLY A 123 -7.50 -8.18 0.83
CA GLY A 123 -7.95 -7.91 -0.53
C GLY A 123 -9.41 -8.30 -0.71
N ARG A 124 -9.80 -9.46 -0.18
CA ARG A 124 -11.20 -9.88 -0.17
C ARG A 124 -12.07 -8.94 0.67
N LEU A 125 -11.59 -8.52 1.84
CA LEU A 125 -12.30 -7.56 2.68
C LEU A 125 -12.53 -6.22 1.96
N LYS A 126 -11.50 -5.68 1.30
CA LYS A 126 -11.59 -4.48 0.49
C LYS A 126 -12.64 -4.63 -0.63
N GLN A 127 -12.61 -5.74 -1.37
CA GLN A 127 -13.61 -5.99 -2.43
C GLN A 127 -15.04 -5.93 -1.89
N LEU A 128 -15.30 -6.45 -0.70
CA LEU A 128 -16.64 -6.41 -0.10
C LEU A 128 -17.04 -4.98 0.29
N PHE A 129 -16.13 -4.20 0.87
CA PHE A 129 -16.40 -2.79 1.18
C PHE A 129 -16.58 -1.93 -0.07
N ASP A 130 -15.76 -2.13 -1.10
CA ASP A 130 -15.89 -1.39 -2.35
C ASP A 130 -17.19 -1.70 -3.08
N ARG A 131 -17.70 -2.95 -2.99
CA ARG A 131 -19.03 -3.30 -3.48
C ARG A 131 -20.14 -2.55 -2.74
N ARG A 132 -20.08 -2.48 -1.40
CA ARG A 132 -21.04 -1.71 -0.59
C ARG A 132 -20.98 -0.21 -0.90
N LEU A 133 -19.77 0.31 -1.07
CA LEU A 133 -19.55 1.71 -1.42
C LEU A 133 -20.09 2.02 -2.83
N CYS A 134 -19.90 1.10 -3.78
CA CYS A 134 -20.44 1.22 -5.14
C CYS A 134 -21.97 1.26 -5.11
N HIS A 135 -22.61 0.36 -4.37
CA HIS A 135 -24.05 0.40 -4.17
C HIS A 135 -24.50 1.75 -3.60
N SER A 136 -23.83 2.23 -2.54
CA SER A 136 -24.14 3.53 -1.91
C SER A 136 -23.93 4.72 -2.85
N LYS A 137 -23.07 4.61 -3.86
CA LYS A 137 -22.87 5.64 -4.89
C LYS A 137 -24.00 5.71 -5.91
N CYS A 138 -24.73 4.61 -6.13
CA CYS A 138 -25.87 4.58 -7.03
C CYS A 138 -27.13 5.18 -6.38
N GLN A 139 -27.23 5.13 -5.04
CA GLN A 139 -28.40 5.59 -4.29
C GLN A 139 -28.87 7.02 -4.62
N PRO A 140 -27.99 8.03 -4.72
CA PRO A 140 -28.44 9.39 -5.08
C PRO A 140 -29.12 9.47 -6.44
N THR A 141 -28.69 8.66 -7.41
CA THR A 141 -29.32 8.60 -8.75
C THR A 141 -30.70 7.97 -8.67
N GLU A 142 -30.86 6.89 -7.90
CA GLU A 142 -32.15 6.24 -7.67
C GLU A 142 -33.12 7.19 -6.98
N CYS A 143 -32.67 7.90 -5.93
CA CYS A 143 -33.46 8.93 -5.26
C CYS A 143 -33.90 10.05 -6.22
N ALA A 144 -33.01 10.49 -7.12
CA ALA A 144 -33.33 11.53 -8.11
C ALA A 144 -34.37 11.05 -9.15
N GLU A 145 -34.37 9.76 -9.50
CA GLU A 145 -35.38 9.17 -10.36
C GLU A 145 -36.74 9.11 -9.66
N ILE A 146 -36.78 8.64 -8.41
CA ILE A 146 -37.99 8.64 -7.56
C ILE A 146 -38.52 10.07 -7.41
N GLU A 147 -37.65 11.02 -7.08
CA GLU A 147 -37.97 12.44 -7.00
C GLU A 147 -38.61 12.95 -8.29
N GLY A 148 -38.06 12.62 -9.46
CA GLY A 148 -38.60 12.99 -10.76
C GLY A 148 -40.01 12.44 -11.01
N ILE A 149 -40.26 11.18 -10.62
CA ILE A 149 -41.59 10.55 -10.73
C ILE A 149 -42.59 11.24 -9.80
N LEU A 150 -42.23 11.51 -8.54
CA LEU A 150 -43.08 12.20 -7.56
C LEU A 150 -43.41 13.65 -7.97
N ARG A 151 -42.54 14.28 -8.76
CA ARG A 151 -42.76 15.61 -9.34
C ARG A 151 -43.46 15.59 -10.69
N SER A 152 -43.73 14.42 -11.26
CA SER A 152 -44.39 14.33 -12.56
C SER A 152 -45.81 14.89 -12.48
N ARG A 153 -46.16 15.68 -13.50
CA ARG A 153 -47.47 16.33 -13.57
C ARG A 153 -48.60 15.30 -13.72
N ASP A 154 -48.38 14.27 -14.54
CA ASP A 154 -49.36 13.21 -14.77
C ASP A 154 -49.77 12.51 -13.46
N LEU A 155 -48.80 12.25 -12.58
CA LEU A 155 -49.06 11.61 -11.30
C LEU A 155 -49.81 12.57 -10.36
N ARG A 156 -49.39 13.84 -10.28
CA ARG A 156 -50.02 14.84 -9.40
C ARG A 156 -51.45 15.19 -9.81
N ASP A 157 -51.71 15.28 -11.11
CA ASP A 157 -53.04 15.57 -11.66
C ASP A 157 -54.02 14.42 -11.36
N VAL A 158 -53.55 13.17 -11.29
CA VAL A 158 -54.38 12.00 -10.93
C VAL A 158 -54.73 11.98 -9.44
N PHE A 159 -53.76 12.28 -8.58
CA PHE A 159 -53.96 12.18 -7.12
C PHE A 159 -54.59 13.43 -6.50
N ASN A 160 -54.63 14.56 -7.22
CA ASN A 160 -55.15 15.85 -6.69
C ASN A 160 -54.56 16.16 -5.29
N GLU A 161 -53.27 15.85 -5.09
CA GLU A 161 -52.61 15.94 -3.79
C GLU A 161 -51.84 17.26 -3.62
N ASP A 162 -52.16 17.97 -2.53
CA ASP A 162 -51.64 19.31 -2.25
C ASP A 162 -50.32 19.34 -1.44
N GLY A 163 -49.64 18.20 -1.23
CA GLY A 163 -48.34 18.25 -0.53
C GLY A 163 -47.60 16.95 -0.20
N THR A 164 -48.25 15.78 -0.19
CA THR A 164 -47.60 14.54 0.30
C THR A 164 -46.49 14.09 -0.63
N LEU A 165 -46.74 14.15 -1.94
CA LEU A 165 -45.73 13.90 -2.97
C LEU A 165 -44.58 14.93 -2.92
N GLU A 166 -44.84 16.17 -2.51
CA GLU A 166 -43.79 17.19 -2.35
C GLU A 166 -42.92 16.93 -1.12
N ASP A 167 -43.53 16.57 0.01
CA ASP A 167 -42.82 16.20 1.22
C ASP A 167 -41.99 14.93 1.00
N MET A 168 -42.54 13.92 0.31
CA MET A 168 -41.82 12.71 -0.09
C MET A 168 -40.65 13.03 -1.03
N SER A 169 -40.87 13.87 -2.03
CA SER A 169 -39.83 14.33 -2.97
C SER A 169 -38.71 15.07 -2.23
N THR A 170 -39.06 15.90 -1.23
CA THR A 170 -38.08 16.57 -0.37
C THR A 170 -37.33 15.58 0.52
N GLY A 171 -38.01 14.54 1.02
CA GLY A 171 -37.41 13.42 1.75
C GLY A 171 -36.33 12.72 0.93
N GLU A 172 -36.65 12.35 -0.31
CA GLU A 172 -35.71 11.72 -1.26
C GLU A 172 -34.48 12.60 -1.53
N GLN A 173 -34.66 13.91 -1.71
CA GLN A 173 -33.52 14.84 -1.87
C GLN A 173 -32.60 14.85 -0.64
N LEU A 174 -33.17 14.81 0.56
CA LEU A 174 -32.39 14.77 1.81
C LEU A 174 -31.63 13.45 1.95
N VAL A 175 -32.26 12.34 1.54
CA VAL A 175 -31.64 11.01 1.50
C VAL A 175 -30.49 10.97 0.50
N ALA A 176 -30.70 11.47 -0.73
CA ALA A 176 -29.66 11.55 -1.76
C ALA A 176 -28.43 12.31 -1.25
N LYS A 177 -28.63 13.51 -0.69
CA LYS A 177 -27.56 14.32 -0.08
C LYS A 177 -26.85 13.61 1.07
N GLN A 178 -27.58 12.80 1.83
CA GLN A 178 -27.02 12.02 2.92
C GLN A 178 -26.16 10.86 2.40
N TYR A 179 -26.57 10.17 1.33
CA TYR A 179 -25.76 9.16 0.67
C TYR A 179 -24.49 9.74 0.03
N GLU A 180 -24.56 10.89 -0.64
CA GLU A 180 -23.39 11.57 -1.21
C GLU A 180 -22.31 11.84 -0.15
N ARG A 181 -22.71 12.38 1.00
CA ARG A 181 -21.81 12.63 2.14
C ARG A 181 -21.28 11.32 2.72
N TYR A 182 -22.16 10.35 2.90
CA TYR A 182 -21.82 9.05 3.49
C TYR A 182 -20.76 8.31 2.67
N VAL A 183 -20.92 8.27 1.35
CA VAL A 183 -19.96 7.67 0.41
C VAL A 183 -18.57 8.28 0.61
N GLN A 184 -18.46 9.60 0.69
CA GLN A 184 -17.16 10.27 0.86
C GLN A 184 -16.50 9.92 2.20
N VAL A 185 -17.28 9.91 3.28
CA VAL A 185 -16.76 9.61 4.62
C VAL A 185 -16.37 8.14 4.74
N GLN A 186 -17.22 7.23 4.26
CA GLN A 186 -16.95 5.79 4.28
C GLN A 186 -15.76 5.41 3.41
N GLN A 187 -15.60 6.05 2.24
CA GLN A 187 -14.43 5.86 1.39
C GLN A 187 -13.12 6.19 2.11
N ARG A 188 -13.07 7.32 2.81
CA ARG A 188 -11.89 7.76 3.59
C ARG A 188 -11.66 6.92 4.84
N ALA A 189 -12.73 6.60 5.56
CA ALA A 189 -12.68 5.88 6.83
C ALA A 189 -12.27 4.41 6.65
N VAL A 190 -12.52 3.83 5.45
CA VAL A 190 -12.34 2.40 5.20
C VAL A 190 -11.52 2.12 3.94
N SER A 191 -12.05 2.44 2.75
CA SER A 191 -11.47 1.98 1.48
C SER A 191 -10.03 2.46 1.29
N GLU A 192 -9.78 3.76 1.49
CA GLU A 192 -8.44 4.35 1.36
C GLU A 192 -7.45 3.80 2.39
N ARG A 193 -7.91 3.46 3.60
CA ARG A 193 -7.05 2.89 4.64
C ARG A 193 -6.72 1.42 4.38
N LEU A 194 -7.66 0.66 3.80
CA LEU A 194 -7.40 -0.69 3.32
C LEU A 194 -6.43 -0.70 2.13
N ASP A 195 -6.48 0.32 1.26
CA ASP A 195 -5.49 0.49 0.18
C ASP A 195 -4.07 0.63 0.73
N VAL A 196 -3.88 1.42 1.79
CA VAL A 196 -2.57 1.54 2.46
C VAL A 196 -2.08 0.17 2.95
N LEU A 197 -2.94 -0.63 3.58
CA LEU A 197 -2.56 -1.97 4.05
C LEU A 197 -2.17 -2.89 2.89
N LEU A 198 -2.95 -2.89 1.82
CA LEU A 198 -2.67 -3.72 0.64
C LEU A 198 -1.37 -3.31 -0.04
N GLU A 199 -1.10 -2.02 -0.14
CA GLU A 199 0.12 -1.50 -0.74
C GLU A 199 1.35 -1.89 0.08
N VAL A 200 1.29 -1.79 1.41
CA VAL A 200 2.37 -2.26 2.29
C VAL A 200 2.61 -3.76 2.12
N LEU A 201 1.56 -4.58 2.08
CA LEU A 201 1.69 -6.02 1.89
C LEU A 201 2.26 -6.39 0.52
N HIS A 202 1.86 -5.67 -0.53
CA HIS A 202 2.41 -5.86 -1.87
C HIS A 202 3.90 -5.49 -1.91
N ALA A 203 4.25 -4.33 -1.39
CA ALA A 203 5.63 -3.85 -1.33
C ALA A 203 6.53 -4.76 -0.48
N HIS A 204 6.00 -5.39 0.58
CA HIS A 204 6.68 -6.42 1.36
C HIS A 204 6.96 -7.67 0.52
N SER A 205 5.95 -8.19 -0.20
CA SER A 205 6.12 -9.35 -1.08
C SER A 205 7.20 -9.09 -2.14
N ASP A 206 7.18 -7.92 -2.76
CA ASP A 206 8.16 -7.52 -3.77
C ASP A 206 9.57 -7.40 -3.17
N LEU A 207 9.70 -6.85 -1.96
CA LEU A 207 10.97 -6.81 -1.25
C LEU A 207 11.54 -8.21 -1.02
N CYS A 208 10.73 -9.14 -0.49
CA CYS A 208 11.18 -10.51 -0.25
C CYS A 208 11.66 -11.17 -1.55
N GLU A 209 10.94 -10.98 -2.65
CA GLU A 209 11.38 -11.49 -3.96
C GLU A 209 12.69 -10.88 -4.46
N ARG A 210 12.88 -9.57 -4.27
CA ARG A 210 14.14 -8.89 -4.62
C ARG A 210 15.32 -9.45 -3.82
N ILE A 211 15.14 -9.63 -2.50
CA ILE A 211 16.16 -10.17 -1.61
C ILE A 211 16.50 -11.61 -1.98
N GLU A 212 15.50 -12.48 -2.18
CA GLU A 212 15.70 -13.87 -2.60
C GLU A 212 16.48 -13.94 -3.92
N LYS A 213 16.07 -13.18 -4.95
CA LYS A 213 16.76 -13.14 -6.25
C LYS A 213 18.20 -12.64 -6.11
N SER A 214 18.45 -11.61 -5.31
CA SER A 214 19.79 -11.07 -5.08
C SER A 214 20.71 -12.09 -4.40
N ILE A 215 20.21 -12.80 -3.39
CA ILE A 215 21.00 -13.79 -2.66
C ILE A 215 21.33 -15.00 -3.53
N ILE A 216 20.35 -15.49 -4.30
CA ILE A 216 20.58 -16.61 -5.24
C ILE A 216 21.63 -16.21 -6.29
N ALA A 217 21.54 -15.00 -6.85
CA ALA A 217 22.52 -14.51 -7.81
C ALA A 217 23.93 -14.37 -7.21
N ASP A 218 24.03 -13.93 -5.96
CA ASP A 218 25.31 -13.82 -5.26
C ASP A 218 25.91 -15.20 -4.95
N GLN A 219 25.09 -16.18 -4.53
CA GLN A 219 25.51 -17.57 -4.30
C GLN A 219 26.00 -18.24 -5.60
N GLN A 220 25.27 -18.07 -6.71
CA GLN A 220 25.68 -18.60 -8.02
C GLN A 220 27.00 -17.99 -8.50
N ARG A 221 27.22 -16.68 -8.29
CA ARG A 221 28.49 -16.03 -8.60
C ARG A 221 29.64 -16.55 -7.75
N ALA A 222 29.42 -16.80 -6.46
CA ALA A 222 30.43 -17.38 -5.58
C ALA A 222 30.80 -18.82 -5.98
N LEU A 223 29.79 -19.65 -6.30
CA LEU A 223 30.00 -21.01 -6.79
C LEU A 223 30.74 -21.04 -8.13
N GLY A 224 30.39 -20.18 -9.08
CA GLY A 224 31.07 -20.09 -10.37
C GLY A 224 32.54 -19.67 -10.27
N LYS A 225 32.88 -18.83 -9.28
CA LYS A 225 34.29 -18.48 -8.98
C LYS A 225 35.05 -19.65 -8.34
N ALA A 226 34.41 -20.39 -7.44
CA ALA A 226 35.01 -21.54 -6.78
C ALA A 226 35.24 -22.73 -7.74
N THR A 227 34.35 -22.95 -8.72
CA THR A 227 34.48 -24.03 -9.71
C THR A 227 35.36 -23.65 -10.90
N GLY A 228 35.53 -22.36 -11.21
CA GLY A 228 36.45 -21.88 -12.25
C GLY A 228 37.94 -22.10 -11.95
N GLY A 229 38.29 -22.48 -10.72
CA GLY A 229 39.66 -22.84 -10.30
C GLY A 229 39.98 -24.34 -10.32
N VAL A 230 38.98 -25.21 -10.49
CA VAL A 230 39.19 -26.67 -10.52
C VAL A 230 38.70 -27.20 -11.85
N GLY A 231 39.65 -27.53 -12.73
CA GLY A 231 39.36 -28.18 -14.01
C GLY A 231 38.50 -29.42 -13.83
N SER A 232 37.45 -29.51 -14.65
CA SER A 232 36.75 -30.72 -15.10
C SER A 232 36.63 -31.88 -14.10
N SER A 233 35.48 -32.02 -13.45
CA SER A 233 34.82 -33.33 -13.39
C SER A 233 33.32 -33.20 -13.10
N SER A 234 32.56 -33.82 -14.01
CA SER A 234 31.12 -34.03 -13.95
C SER A 234 30.74 -34.84 -12.71
N GLY A 235 29.74 -34.36 -11.96
CA GLY A 235 29.14 -35.09 -10.85
C GLY A 235 27.84 -34.42 -10.40
N ASN A 236 26.70 -34.97 -10.83
CA ASN A 236 25.37 -34.58 -10.37
C ASN A 236 25.29 -34.72 -8.84
N VAL A 237 25.26 -33.60 -8.11
CA VAL A 237 24.92 -33.59 -6.68
C VAL A 237 23.74 -32.63 -6.46
N ARG A 238 22.57 -33.23 -6.24
CA ARG A 238 21.37 -32.56 -5.77
C ARG A 238 21.57 -32.25 -4.27
N THR A 239 22.12 -31.08 -3.95
CA THR A 239 22.29 -30.64 -2.55
C THR A 239 21.03 -29.95 -2.05
N LYS A 240 20.50 -30.46 -0.93
CA LYS A 240 19.54 -29.74 -0.09
C LYS A 240 20.21 -28.45 0.40
N THR A 241 19.51 -27.33 0.28
CA THR A 241 19.88 -25.99 0.74
C THR A 241 20.07 -26.00 2.26
N LYS A 242 21.33 -26.12 2.69
CA LYS A 242 21.80 -25.63 3.99
C LYS A 242 22.96 -24.68 3.74
N ALA A 243 23.00 -23.60 4.51
CA ALA A 243 24.09 -22.64 4.46
C ALA A 243 25.45 -23.36 4.64
N PRO A 244 26.49 -22.95 3.91
CA PRO A 244 27.80 -23.54 4.00
C PRO A 244 28.41 -23.32 5.39
N SER A 245 28.56 -24.43 6.13
CA SER A 245 29.28 -24.48 7.40
C SER A 245 30.78 -24.29 7.17
N ILE A 246 31.38 -23.44 8.01
CA ILE A 246 32.78 -22.96 7.92
C ILE A 246 33.82 -24.08 8.18
N HIS A 247 33.41 -25.30 8.52
CA HIS A 247 34.33 -26.31 9.07
C HIS A 247 34.88 -27.37 8.09
N GLN A 248 34.64 -27.28 6.78
CA GLN A 248 35.24 -28.24 5.83
C GLN A 248 35.75 -27.54 4.58
N SER A 249 36.97 -26.99 4.63
CA SER A 249 37.85 -26.80 3.47
C SER A 249 39.21 -26.29 3.94
N THR A 250 40.17 -27.19 4.17
CA THR A 250 41.54 -26.88 4.60
C THR A 250 42.47 -26.44 3.46
N ALA A 251 41.94 -26.07 2.30
CA ALA A 251 42.72 -25.48 1.22
C ALA A 251 41.87 -24.49 0.40
N THR A 252 41.65 -23.28 0.93
CA THR A 252 41.14 -22.14 0.15
C THR A 252 42.16 -21.00 0.22
N PRO A 253 42.51 -20.34 -0.90
CA PRO A 253 43.39 -19.18 -0.90
C PRO A 253 42.77 -18.06 -0.05
N GLN A 254 43.59 -17.31 0.69
CA GLN A 254 43.15 -16.27 1.64
C GLN A 254 42.19 -15.23 1.05
N HIS A 255 42.26 -14.99 -0.27
CA HIS A 255 41.40 -14.06 -0.99
C HIS A 255 39.94 -14.56 -1.08
N ASP A 256 39.73 -15.86 -1.33
CA ASP A 256 38.39 -16.46 -1.47
C ASP A 256 37.65 -16.54 -0.12
N ALA A 257 38.39 -16.75 0.97
CA ALA A 257 37.84 -16.75 2.33
C ALA A 257 37.35 -15.34 2.76
N SER A 258 37.96 -14.28 2.25
CA SER A 258 37.55 -12.90 2.53
C SER A 258 36.28 -12.49 1.75
N ASP A 259 36.19 -12.89 0.48
CA ASP A 259 35.02 -12.68 -0.38
C ASP A 259 33.78 -13.40 0.17
N PHE A 260 33.96 -14.62 0.67
CA PHE A 260 32.88 -15.41 1.24
C PHE A 260 32.32 -14.81 2.54
N LYS A 261 33.20 -14.28 3.41
CA LYS A 261 32.78 -13.56 4.62
C LYS A 261 32.00 -12.31 4.28
N HIS A 262 32.42 -11.58 3.25
CA HIS A 262 31.72 -10.39 2.79
C HIS A 262 30.33 -10.71 2.21
N LEU A 263 30.22 -11.83 1.48
CA LEU A 263 28.95 -12.35 0.98
C LEU A 263 27.99 -12.79 2.09
N ALA A 264 28.49 -13.56 3.07
CA ALA A 264 27.70 -13.99 4.22
C ALA A 264 27.16 -12.79 5.01
N ARG A 265 28.00 -11.78 5.22
CA ARG A 265 27.63 -10.53 5.89
C ARG A 265 26.57 -9.73 5.12
N ARG A 266 26.70 -9.60 3.80
CA ARG A 266 25.69 -8.97 2.93
C ARG A 266 24.34 -9.67 3.02
N SER A 267 24.36 -10.99 2.95
CA SER A 267 23.14 -11.82 3.07
C SER A 267 22.49 -11.62 4.44
N ALA A 268 23.26 -11.71 5.53
CA ALA A 268 22.75 -11.55 6.89
C ALA A 268 22.15 -10.13 7.12
N PHE A 269 22.76 -9.10 6.55
CA PHE A 269 22.19 -7.75 6.57
C PHE A 269 20.86 -7.67 5.82
N ALA A 270 20.77 -8.27 4.63
CA ALA A 270 19.54 -8.33 3.84
C ALA A 270 18.39 -9.00 4.61
N PHE A 271 18.66 -10.11 5.30
CA PHE A 271 17.65 -10.79 6.14
C PHE A 271 17.23 -9.95 7.34
N SER A 272 18.17 -9.32 8.03
CA SER A 272 17.85 -8.42 9.15
C SER A 272 16.94 -7.29 8.69
N CYS A 273 17.21 -6.73 7.51
CA CYS A 273 16.33 -5.74 6.89
C CYS A 273 14.96 -6.33 6.58
N ALA A 274 14.88 -7.49 5.93
CA ALA A 274 13.61 -8.14 5.62
C ALA A 274 12.76 -8.43 6.87
N GLN A 275 13.39 -8.82 7.97
CA GLN A 275 12.73 -9.03 9.26
C GLN A 275 12.17 -7.71 9.82
N ALA A 276 12.97 -6.64 9.80
CA ALA A 276 12.51 -5.32 10.23
C ALA A 276 11.33 -4.81 9.37
N GLU A 277 11.37 -5.03 8.06
CA GLU A 277 10.30 -4.67 7.13
C GLU A 277 9.04 -5.54 7.32
N THR A 278 9.20 -6.81 7.71
CA THR A 278 8.08 -7.68 8.10
C THR A 278 7.37 -7.15 9.34
N LEU A 279 8.14 -6.77 10.37
CA LEU A 279 7.59 -6.16 11.59
C LEU A 279 6.90 -4.82 11.29
N LEU A 280 7.44 -4.04 10.34
CA LEU A 280 6.81 -2.81 9.88
C LEU A 280 5.44 -3.10 9.24
N ALA A 281 5.36 -4.08 8.33
CA ALA A 281 4.11 -4.49 7.71
C ALA A 281 3.08 -4.97 8.75
N GLU A 282 3.51 -5.76 9.74
CA GLU A 282 2.66 -6.21 10.85
C GLU A 282 2.17 -5.04 11.70
N ARG A 283 2.99 -4.01 11.92
CA ARG A 283 2.57 -2.79 12.62
C ARG A 283 1.52 -2.01 11.85
N TYR A 284 1.58 -1.95 10.52
CA TYR A 284 0.50 -1.37 9.72
C TYR A 284 -0.80 -2.18 9.89
N LEU A 285 -0.72 -3.51 9.88
CA LEU A 285 -1.88 -4.39 10.07
C LEU A 285 -2.58 -4.19 11.42
N GLN A 286 -1.88 -3.74 12.46
CA GLN A 286 -2.49 -3.39 13.75
C GLN A 286 -3.52 -2.26 13.66
N SER A 287 -3.56 -1.50 12.55
CA SER A 287 -4.60 -0.51 12.30
C SER A 287 -5.94 -1.11 11.86
N LEU A 288 -6.00 -2.37 11.43
CA LEU A 288 -7.22 -3.01 10.93
C LEU A 288 -8.41 -2.93 11.90
N PRO A 289 -8.28 -3.24 13.20
CA PRO A 289 -9.38 -3.09 14.15
C PRO A 289 -9.93 -1.65 14.18
N SER A 290 -9.06 -0.64 14.13
CA SER A 290 -9.49 0.76 14.11
C SER A 290 -10.22 1.12 12.82
N ILE A 291 -9.87 0.52 11.68
CA ILE A 291 -10.59 0.67 10.41
C ILE A 291 -12.01 0.10 10.53
N LEU A 292 -12.14 -1.11 11.08
CA LEU A 292 -13.43 -1.77 11.26
C LEU A 292 -14.33 -1.04 12.27
N LEU A 293 -13.75 -0.49 13.34
CA LEU A 293 -14.48 0.37 14.28
C LEU A 293 -14.94 1.67 13.62
N SER A 294 -14.10 2.27 12.77
CA SER A 294 -14.48 3.45 12.00
C SER A 294 -15.66 3.13 11.08
N TYR A 295 -15.63 1.98 10.39
CA TYR A 295 -16.76 1.51 9.58
C TYR A 295 -18.06 1.42 10.38
N ALA A 296 -18.03 0.73 11.53
CA ALA A 296 -19.22 0.57 12.37
C ALA A 296 -19.78 1.91 12.86
N HIS A 297 -18.89 2.84 13.23
CA HIS A 297 -19.28 4.19 13.63
C HIS A 297 -19.94 4.98 12.49
N GLU A 298 -19.35 4.94 11.28
CA GLU A 298 -19.93 5.65 10.13
C GLU A 298 -21.28 5.06 9.70
N GLU A 299 -21.43 3.74 9.73
CA GLU A 299 -22.72 3.06 9.49
C GLU A 299 -23.78 3.48 10.51
N GLN A 300 -23.41 3.50 11.80
CA GLN A 300 -24.31 3.94 12.87
C GLN A 300 -24.75 5.40 12.66
N GLN A 301 -23.81 6.30 12.39
CA GLN A 301 -24.13 7.71 12.13
C GLN A 301 -25.00 7.89 10.89
N HIS A 302 -24.74 7.13 9.83
CA HIS A 302 -25.54 7.16 8.61
C HIS A 302 -26.99 6.76 8.90
N HIS A 303 -27.20 5.60 9.54
CA HIS A 303 -28.54 5.12 9.88
C HIS A 303 -29.29 6.05 10.83
N GLN A 304 -28.60 6.68 11.80
CA GLN A 304 -29.24 7.67 12.67
C GLN A 304 -29.73 8.90 11.90
N LYS A 305 -28.96 9.38 10.92
CA LYS A 305 -29.36 10.52 10.08
C LYS A 305 -30.52 10.14 9.16
N MET A 306 -30.46 8.95 8.54
CA MET A 306 -31.53 8.40 7.72
C MET A 306 -32.84 8.27 8.51
N SER A 307 -32.77 7.70 9.71
CA SER A 307 -33.91 7.58 10.61
C SER A 307 -34.53 8.94 10.94
N LYS A 308 -33.73 9.97 11.18
CA LYS A 308 -34.23 11.34 11.41
C LYS A 308 -34.93 11.95 10.20
N ILE A 309 -34.43 11.69 8.99
CA ILE A 309 -35.07 12.17 7.75
C ILE A 309 -36.44 11.52 7.62
N TRP A 310 -36.51 10.20 7.71
CA TRP A 310 -37.76 9.45 7.59
C TRP A 310 -38.75 9.75 8.70
N HIS A 311 -38.28 9.89 9.94
CA HIS A 311 -39.15 10.22 11.06
C HIS A 311 -39.82 11.59 10.89
N ARG A 312 -39.09 12.60 10.40
CA ARG A 312 -39.67 13.92 10.11
C ARG A 312 -40.75 13.84 9.05
N LEU A 313 -40.52 13.05 7.99
CA LEU A 313 -41.50 12.84 6.93
C LEU A 313 -42.77 12.18 7.48
N VAL A 314 -42.62 11.09 8.24
CA VAL A 314 -43.75 10.37 8.85
C VAL A 314 -44.56 11.28 9.78
N VAL A 315 -43.88 12.10 10.60
CA VAL A 315 -44.56 13.04 11.51
C VAL A 315 -45.29 14.14 10.73
N SER A 316 -44.67 14.69 9.68
CA SER A 316 -45.32 15.68 8.80
C SER A 316 -46.62 15.12 8.22
N GLU A 317 -46.55 13.92 7.64
CA GLU A 317 -47.71 13.28 7.02
C GLU A 317 -48.78 12.86 8.01
N SER A 318 -48.40 12.35 9.18
CA SER A 318 -49.36 11.99 10.23
C SER A 318 -50.16 13.22 10.68
N SER A 319 -49.50 14.38 10.82
CA SER A 319 -50.17 15.63 11.21
C SER A 319 -51.12 16.21 10.16
N ARG A 320 -51.08 15.71 8.92
CA ARG A 320 -51.98 16.11 7.83
C ARG A 320 -53.21 15.21 7.71
N LEU A 321 -53.15 14.03 8.34
CA LEU A 321 -54.24 13.05 8.37
C LEU A 321 -55.16 13.21 9.59
N ASP A 322 -54.69 13.88 10.65
CA ASP A 322 -55.46 14.27 11.85
C ASP A 322 -56.18 15.61 11.67
#